data_AF-A0A317Z9M9-F1
#
_entry.id   AF-A0A317Z9M9-F1
#
_cell.length_a   1.000
_cell.length_b   1.000
_cell.length_c   1.000
_cell.angle_alpha   90.00
_cell.angle_beta   90.00
_cell.angle_gamma   90.00
#
_symmetry.space_group_name_H-M   'P 1'
#
loop_
_entity.id
_entity.type
_entity.pdbx_description
1 polymer ?
#
loop_
_entity_poly.entity_id
_entity_poly.type
_entity_poly.pdbx_seq_one_letter_code
_entity_poly.pdbx_strand_id
1 'polypeptide(L)'
;WFKKRTVYDFPLPAFMLTFLIAIAIPLAFQYNLTSIILLSSISRFIQYLIVPICVILFYYGKTSAPTLNHIRKNFFTDVLLPIFSFVLTLVLLIKFNWKGQFLITNDAVTSFNYLGVASLVLSYVIFPIILYRLTPLSKKESTQIPRKMT
;
A
#
# COMPACT_ATOMS: atom_id res chain seq x y z
N TRP A 1 -8.00 17.86 -0.04
CA TRP A 1 -8.15 17.69 -1.50
C TRP A 1 -8.62 16.28 -1.88
N PHE A 2 -7.86 15.20 -1.56
CA PHE A 2 -8.27 13.81 -1.86
C PHE A 2 -9.61 13.37 -1.25
N LYS A 3 -9.99 13.93 -0.10
CA LYS A 3 -11.29 13.66 0.55
C LYS A 3 -12.48 14.34 -0.14
N LYS A 4 -12.26 15.25 -1.09
CA LYS A 4 -13.36 15.98 -1.75
C LYS A 4 -14.12 15.01 -2.64
N ARG A 5 -15.44 14.94 -2.42
CA ARG A 5 -16.37 14.10 -3.17
C ARG A 5 -17.26 14.97 -4.07
N THR A 6 -17.74 14.40 -5.17
CA THR A 6 -18.78 15.02 -6.01
C THR A 6 -20.15 14.89 -5.34
N VAL A 7 -21.19 15.44 -5.97
CA VAL A 7 -22.59 15.36 -5.51
C VAL A 7 -23.08 13.91 -5.39
N TYR A 8 -22.47 12.96 -6.11
CA TYR A 8 -22.78 11.53 -6.08
C TYR A 8 -21.80 10.70 -5.22
N ASP A 9 -21.14 11.34 -4.24
CA ASP A 9 -20.13 10.73 -3.35
C ASP A 9 -18.87 10.14 -4.06
N PHE A 10 -18.67 10.52 -5.33
CA PHE A 10 -17.55 10.04 -6.13
C PHE A 10 -16.24 10.79 -5.81
N PRO A 11 -15.11 10.12 -5.54
CA PRO A 11 -13.83 10.76 -5.25
C PRO A 11 -13.09 11.14 -6.54
N LEU A 12 -13.62 12.12 -7.29
CA LEU A 12 -13.06 12.54 -8.58
C LEU A 12 -11.55 12.86 -8.53
N PRO A 13 -11.03 13.60 -7.55
CA PRO A 13 -9.59 13.91 -7.50
C PRO A 13 -8.70 12.67 -7.33
N ALA A 14 -9.12 11.71 -6.50
CA ALA A 14 -8.37 10.47 -6.28
C ALA A 14 -8.44 9.53 -7.49
N PHE A 15 -9.60 9.50 -8.15
CA PHE A 15 -9.79 8.73 -9.37
C PHE A 15 -8.91 9.26 -10.51
N MET A 16 -8.91 10.57 -10.76
CA MET A 16 -8.07 11.19 -11.79
C MET A 16 -6.58 10.93 -11.53
N LEU A 17 -6.12 11.02 -10.29
CA LEU A 17 -4.74 10.68 -9.97
C LEU A 17 -4.42 9.21 -10.29
N THR A 18 -5.27 8.28 -9.85
CA THR A 18 -5.09 6.85 -10.12
C THR A 18 -5.05 6.58 -11.63
N PHE A 19 -5.95 7.19 -12.40
CA PHE A 19 -6.00 7.09 -13.85
C PHE A 19 -4.71 7.58 -14.52
N LEU A 20 -4.21 8.77 -14.12
CA LEU A 20 -2.97 9.33 -14.64
C LEU A 20 -1.76 8.43 -14.33
N ILE A 21 -1.67 7.90 -13.11
CA ILE A 21 -0.60 6.98 -12.71
C ILE A 21 -0.66 5.67 -13.51
N ALA A 22 -1.86 5.13 -13.73
CA ALA A 22 -2.06 3.89 -14.48
C ALA A 22 -1.61 4.01 -15.95
N ILE A 23 -1.70 5.21 -16.53
CA ILE A 23 -1.16 5.50 -17.86
C ILE A 23 0.35 5.76 -17.79
N ALA A 24 0.79 6.61 -16.86
CA ALA A 24 2.17 7.06 -16.76
C ALA A 24 3.17 5.92 -16.47
N ILE A 25 2.80 4.93 -15.65
CA ILE A 25 3.71 3.83 -15.30
C ILE A 25 4.10 3.00 -16.54
N PRO A 26 3.17 2.40 -17.32
CA PRO A 26 3.53 1.70 -18.54
C PRO A 26 4.39 2.51 -19.51
N LEU A 27 4.08 3.80 -19.67
CA LEU A 27 4.85 4.73 -20.51
C LEU A 27 6.27 4.94 -19.98
N ALA A 28 6.45 5.14 -18.68
CA ALA A 28 7.76 5.34 -18.05
C ALA A 28 8.67 4.10 -18.18
N PHE A 29 8.08 2.91 -18.24
CA PHE A 29 8.80 1.66 -18.47
C PHE A 29 8.87 1.26 -19.95
N GLN A 30 8.50 2.16 -20.87
CA GLN A 30 8.47 1.90 -22.32
C GLN A 30 7.75 0.58 -22.67
N TYR A 31 6.67 0.28 -21.93
CA TYR A 31 5.89 -0.95 -22.08
C TYR A 31 6.68 -2.25 -21.86
N ASN A 32 7.83 -2.21 -21.17
CA ASN A 32 8.57 -3.41 -20.77
C ASN A 32 7.77 -4.20 -19.72
N LEU A 33 6.98 -5.17 -20.18
CA LEU A 33 6.08 -5.96 -19.34
C LEU A 33 6.82 -6.69 -18.23
N THR A 34 8.02 -7.20 -18.49
CA THR A 34 8.86 -7.87 -17.49
C THR A 34 9.13 -6.93 -16.31
N SER A 35 9.62 -5.72 -16.58
CA SER A 35 9.93 -4.72 -15.55
C SER A 35 8.69 -4.27 -14.79
N ILE A 36 7.56 -4.07 -15.51
CA ILE A 36 6.29 -3.66 -14.91
C ILE A 36 5.73 -4.74 -13.99
N ILE A 37 5.75 -6.00 -14.41
CA ILE A 37 5.28 -7.15 -13.60
C ILE A 37 6.16 -7.32 -12.35
N LEU A 38 7.48 -7.18 -12.51
CA LEU A 38 8.43 -7.26 -11.41
C LEU A 38 8.18 -6.17 -10.37
N LEU A 39 8.01 -4.91 -10.82
CA LEU A 39 7.65 -3.80 -9.95
C LEU A 39 6.30 -4.02 -9.23
N SER A 40 5.28 -4.46 -9.98
CA SER A 40 3.96 -4.79 -9.43
C SER A 40 4.04 -5.89 -8.35
N SER A 41 4.89 -6.89 -8.56
CA SER A 41 5.10 -7.98 -7.59
C SER A 41 5.69 -7.46 -6.27
N ILE A 42 6.65 -6.53 -6.33
CA ILE A 42 7.20 -5.91 -5.11
C ILE A 42 6.14 -5.09 -4.37
N SER A 43 5.27 -4.40 -5.11
CA SER A 43 4.12 -3.72 -4.52
C SER A 43 3.26 -4.64 -3.68
N ARG A 44 3.03 -5.85 -4.20
CA ARG A 44 2.27 -6.86 -3.50
C ARG A 44 3.00 -7.38 -2.27
N PHE A 45 4.31 -7.62 -2.34
CA PHE A 45 5.06 -8.04 -1.15
C PHE A 45 4.97 -7.04 0.00
N ILE A 46 5.11 -5.74 -0.28
CA ILE A 46 5.00 -4.72 0.77
C ILE A 46 3.60 -4.73 1.40
N GLN A 47 2.55 -4.86 0.59
CA GLN A 47 1.17 -5.00 1.07
C GLN A 47 1.00 -6.27 1.91
N TYR A 48 1.51 -7.41 1.45
CA TYR A 48 1.41 -8.70 2.15
C TYR A 48 2.27 -8.76 3.41
N LEU A 49 3.25 -7.88 3.59
CA LEU A 49 3.95 -7.70 4.86
C LEU A 49 3.16 -6.79 5.81
N ILE A 50 2.76 -5.60 5.34
CA ILE A 50 2.14 -4.57 6.18
C ILE A 50 0.74 -5.00 6.65
N VAL A 51 -0.10 -5.53 5.75
CA VAL A 51 -1.51 -5.80 6.06
C VAL A 51 -1.67 -6.85 7.18
N PRO A 52 -1.01 -8.02 7.14
CA PRO A 52 -1.11 -8.99 8.24
C PRO A 52 -0.65 -8.42 9.59
N ILE A 53 0.43 -7.63 9.60
CA ILE A 53 0.90 -6.95 10.82
C ILE A 53 -0.19 -6.02 11.35
N CYS A 54 -0.80 -5.19 10.48
CA CYS A 54 -1.88 -4.30 10.87
C CYS A 54 -3.07 -5.06 11.47
N VAL A 55 -3.49 -6.18 10.86
CA VAL A 55 -4.61 -6.99 11.37
C VAL A 55 -4.31 -7.52 12.77
N ILE A 56 -3.11 -8.04 13.01
CA ILE A 56 -2.68 -8.51 14.34
C ILE A 56 -2.66 -7.36 15.36
N LEU A 57 -2.16 -6.18 14.98
CA LEU A 57 -2.17 -4.99 15.84
C LEU A 57 -3.60 -4.55 16.20
N PHE A 58 -4.53 -4.58 15.24
CA PHE A 58 -5.95 -4.31 15.49
C PHE A 58 -6.58 -5.32 16.44
N TYR A 59 -6.25 -6.62 16.32
CA TYR A 59 -6.73 -7.65 17.24
C TYR A 59 -6.34 -7.34 18.69
N TYR A 60 -5.06 -6.99 18.93
CA TYR A 60 -4.55 -6.64 20.26
C TYR A 60 -4.92 -5.22 20.73
N GLY A 61 -5.64 -4.43 19.92
CA GLY A 61 -6.03 -3.07 20.28
C GLY A 61 -4.85 -2.08 20.36
N LYS A 62 -3.71 -2.40 19.74
CA LYS A 62 -2.51 -1.57 19.71
C LYS A 62 -2.55 -0.53 18.59
N THR A 63 -3.70 0.10 18.37
CA THR A 63 -3.89 1.05 17.25
C THR A 63 -4.48 2.37 17.74
N SER A 64 -3.88 3.48 17.27
CA SER A 64 -4.32 4.84 17.63
C SER A 64 -5.59 5.29 16.90
N ALA A 65 -6.08 4.50 15.93
CA ALA A 65 -7.28 4.79 15.16
C ALA A 65 -8.52 4.15 15.82
N PRO A 66 -9.70 4.79 15.76
CA PRO A 66 -10.93 4.22 16.30
C PRO A 66 -11.19 2.84 15.68
N THR A 67 -11.17 1.82 16.52
CA THR A 67 -11.52 0.46 16.11
C THR A 67 -13.01 0.38 15.83
N LEU A 68 -13.43 -0.33 14.79
CA LEU A 68 -14.84 -0.53 14.48
C LEU A 68 -15.55 -1.14 15.69
N ASN A 69 -16.57 -0.45 16.20
CA ASN A 69 -17.24 -0.74 17.47
C ASN A 69 -18.01 -2.08 17.51
N HIS A 70 -18.04 -2.84 16.42
CA HIS A 70 -18.84 -4.06 16.27
C HIS A 70 -18.12 -5.20 15.53
N ILE A 71 -16.83 -5.40 15.79
CA ILE A 71 -16.09 -6.55 15.24
C ILE A 71 -16.03 -7.68 16.28
N ARG A 72 -16.47 -8.88 15.89
CA ARG A 72 -16.20 -10.10 16.64
C ARG A 72 -14.75 -10.51 16.41
N LYS A 73 -13.90 -10.28 17.40
CA LYS A 73 -12.50 -10.71 17.37
C LYS A 73 -12.44 -12.22 17.34
N ASN A 74 -11.67 -12.78 16.41
CA ASN A 74 -11.45 -14.21 16.32
C ASN A 74 -9.97 -14.49 16.12
N PHE A 75 -9.39 -15.25 17.05
CA PHE A 75 -7.95 -15.53 17.06
C PHE A 75 -7.49 -16.22 15.77
N PHE A 76 -8.31 -17.12 15.21
CA PHE A 76 -7.95 -17.83 13.99
C PHE A 76 -7.83 -16.89 12.78
N THR A 77 -8.84 -16.05 12.52
CA THR A 77 -8.86 -15.15 11.35
C THR A 77 -8.00 -13.92 11.52
N ASP A 78 -7.82 -13.44 12.76
CA ASP A 78 -7.19 -12.15 13.03
C ASP A 78 -5.73 -12.29 13.49
N VAL A 79 -5.28 -13.51 13.81
CA VAL A 79 -3.91 -13.79 14.26
C VAL A 79 -3.31 -14.94 13.46
N LEU A 80 -3.88 -16.15 13.52
CA LEU A 80 -3.25 -17.34 12.93
C LEU A 80 -3.11 -17.25 11.40
N LEU A 81 -4.19 -16.90 10.71
CA LEU A 81 -4.19 -16.77 9.24
C LEU A 81 -3.29 -15.62 8.75
N PRO A 82 -3.30 -14.42 9.38
CA PRO A 82 -2.32 -13.38 9.11
C PRO A 82 -0.86 -13.81 9.33
N ILE A 83 -0.54 -14.51 10.43
CA ILE A 83 0.82 -15.02 10.68
C ILE A 83 1.25 -15.97 9.56
N PHE A 84 0.38 -16.91 9.17
CA PHE A 84 0.67 -17.84 8.09
C PHE A 84 0.96 -17.11 6.76
N SER A 85 0.11 -16.13 6.41
CA SER A 85 0.31 -15.28 5.22
C SER A 85 1.64 -14.50 5.27
N PHE A 86 1.98 -13.96 6.43
CA PHE A 86 3.22 -13.22 6.64
C PHE A 86 4.45 -14.12 6.46
N VAL A 87 4.46 -15.31 7.06
CA VAL A 87 5.55 -16.29 6.91
C VAL A 87 5.71 -16.72 5.46
N LEU A 88 4.60 -17.02 4.77
CA LEU A 88 4.64 -17.37 3.35
C LEU A 88 5.23 -16.23 2.52
N THR A 89 4.83 -14.99 2.80
CA THR A 89 5.36 -13.80 2.13
C THR A 89 6.87 -13.66 2.34
N LEU A 90 7.39 -13.91 3.55
CA LEU A 90 8.83 -13.91 3.82
C LEU A 90 9.57 -14.97 3.00
N VAL A 91 9.03 -16.19 2.92
CA VAL A 91 9.63 -17.26 2.09
C VAL A 91 9.69 -16.85 0.62
N LEU A 92 8.61 -16.27 0.09
CA LEU A 92 8.59 -15.78 -1.29
C LEU A 92 9.58 -14.64 -1.51
N LEU A 93 9.72 -13.74 -0.53
CA LEU A 93 10.64 -12.61 -0.61
C LEU A 93 12.11 -13.06 -0.63
N ILE A 94 12.46 -14.12 0.11
CA ILE A 94 13.80 -14.74 0.07
C ILE A 94 14.07 -15.36 -1.30
N LYS A 95 13.08 -16.06 -1.87
CA LYS A 95 13.20 -16.69 -3.19
C LYS A 95 13.01 -15.71 -4.35
N PHE A 96 12.71 -14.44 -4.08
CA PHE A 96 12.45 -13.46 -5.11
C PHE A 96 13.72 -13.16 -5.92
N ASN A 97 13.56 -12.95 -7.23
CA ASN A 97 14.68 -12.67 -8.12
C ASN A 97 15.14 -11.20 -8.00
N TRP A 98 15.82 -10.88 -6.91
CA TRP A 98 16.37 -9.55 -6.63
C TRP A 98 17.35 -9.07 -7.71
N LYS A 99 18.09 -10.00 -8.34
CA LYS A 99 19.01 -9.64 -9.43
C LYS A 99 18.23 -9.17 -10.66
N GLY A 100 17.19 -9.89 -11.06
CA GLY A 100 16.33 -9.47 -12.17
C GLY A 100 15.56 -8.17 -11.89
N GLN A 101 15.37 -7.81 -10.63
CA GLN A 101 14.76 -6.53 -10.26
C GLN A 101 15.72 -5.35 -10.46
N PHE A 102 16.91 -5.46 -9.88
CA PHE A 102 17.84 -4.33 -9.77
C PHE A 102 18.82 -4.23 -10.92
N LEU A 103 18.90 -5.26 -11.77
CA LEU A 103 19.79 -5.29 -12.92
C LEU A 103 18.98 -5.47 -14.20
N ILE A 104 19.34 -4.72 -15.22
CA ILE A 104 18.84 -4.86 -16.59
C ILE A 104 20.02 -5.26 -17.49
N THR A 105 19.83 -6.29 -18.30
CA THR A 105 20.84 -6.76 -19.25
C THR A 105 20.41 -6.35 -20.65
N ASN A 106 21.14 -5.39 -21.22
CA ASN A 106 21.00 -5.00 -22.62
C ASN A 106 22.32 -5.33 -23.32
N ASP A 107 22.26 -6.08 -24.43
CA ASP A 107 23.40 -6.36 -25.31
C ASP A 107 24.69 -6.78 -24.57
N ALA A 108 24.56 -7.75 -23.67
CA ALA A 108 25.62 -8.30 -22.81
C ALA A 108 26.21 -7.35 -21.74
N VAL A 109 25.75 -6.10 -21.65
CA VAL A 109 26.10 -5.19 -20.57
C VAL A 109 25.00 -5.19 -19.52
N THR A 110 25.34 -5.68 -18.33
CA THR A 110 24.46 -5.61 -17.16
C THR A 110 24.59 -4.24 -16.52
N SER A 111 23.51 -3.46 -16.54
CA SER A 111 23.45 -2.13 -15.92
C SER A 111 22.39 -2.09 -14.82
N PHE A 112 22.49 -1.10 -13.94
CA PHE A 112 21.57 -0.97 -12.81
C PHE A 112 20.21 -0.43 -13.27
N ASN A 113 19.13 -1.00 -12.75
CA ASN A 113 17.76 -0.59 -13.06
C ASN A 113 17.36 0.65 -12.25
N TYR A 114 17.91 1.81 -12.63
CA TYR A 114 17.63 3.08 -11.96
C TYR A 114 16.13 3.42 -11.95
N LEU A 115 15.41 3.13 -13.04
CA LEU A 115 13.97 3.35 -13.12
C LEU A 115 13.20 2.46 -12.13
N GLY A 116 13.56 1.17 -12.04
CA GLY A 116 12.99 0.24 -11.07
C GLY A 116 13.19 0.71 -9.64
N VAL A 117 14.42 1.08 -9.27
CA VAL A 117 14.72 1.58 -7.91
C VAL A 117 14.02 2.90 -7.62
N ALA A 118 14.07 3.86 -8.55
CA ALA A 118 13.39 5.14 -8.39
C ALA A 118 11.89 4.96 -8.19
N SER A 119 11.26 4.05 -8.95
CA SER A 119 9.83 3.76 -8.80
C SER A 119 9.47 3.14 -7.45
N LEU A 120 10.34 2.30 -6.86
CA LEU A 120 10.14 1.76 -5.52
C LEU A 120 10.22 2.85 -4.45
N VAL A 121 11.25 3.69 -4.51
CA VAL A 121 11.42 4.81 -3.57
C VAL A 121 10.24 5.79 -3.70
N LEU A 122 9.86 6.12 -4.93
CA LEU A 122 8.72 6.98 -5.20
C LEU A 122 7.42 6.41 -4.60
N SER A 123 7.15 5.14 -4.83
CA SER A 123 5.87 4.51 -4.47
C SER A 123 5.72 4.25 -2.96
N TYR A 124 6.78 3.81 -2.28
CA TYR A 124 6.69 3.36 -0.88
C TYR A 124 7.30 4.32 0.14
N VAL A 125 8.08 5.30 -0.31
CA VAL A 125 8.71 6.27 0.59
C VAL A 125 8.14 7.66 0.30
N ILE A 126 8.32 8.17 -0.92
CA ILE A 126 7.98 9.55 -1.25
C ILE A 126 6.47 9.79 -1.21
N PHE A 127 5.67 8.99 -1.93
CA PHE A 127 4.22 9.17 -1.95
C PHE A 127 3.56 9.06 -0.56
N PRO A 128 3.86 8.03 0.27
CA PRO A 128 3.30 7.96 1.61
C PRO A 128 3.70 9.15 2.48
N ILE A 129 4.95 9.63 2.41
CA ILE A 129 5.41 10.80 3.16
C ILE A 129 4.67 12.06 2.71
N ILE A 130 4.58 12.30 1.40
CA ILE A 130 3.87 13.46 0.85
C ILE A 130 2.40 13.42 1.29
N LEU A 131 1.74 12.27 1.14
CA LEU A 131 0.34 12.12 1.55
C LEU A 131 0.16 12.33 3.06
N TYR A 132 1.06 11.80 3.89
CA TYR A 132 1.03 12.01 5.33
C TYR A 132 1.18 13.50 5.69
N ARG A 133 2.09 14.21 5.01
CA ARG A 133 2.31 15.66 5.24
C ARG A 133 1.16 16.53 4.74
N LEU A 134 0.57 16.19 3.59
CA LEU A 134 -0.55 16.93 2.99
C LEU A 134 -1.89 16.64 3.67
N THR A 135 -1.97 15.59 4.49
CA THR A 135 -3.16 15.29 5.28
C THR A 135 -3.05 16.06 6.59
N PRO A 136 -3.81 17.16 6.79
CA PRO A 136 -3.90 17.76 8.12
C PRO A 136 -4.43 16.68 9.07
N LEU A 137 -3.68 16.40 10.14
CA LEU A 137 -4.14 15.56 11.24
C LEU A 137 -5.49 16.13 11.67
N SER A 138 -6.58 15.44 11.33
CA SER A 138 -7.90 15.79 11.83
C SER A 138 -7.88 15.48 13.33
N LYS A 139 -7.41 16.44 14.09
CA LYS A 139 -7.49 16.48 15.54
C LYS A 139 -8.96 16.82 15.83
N LYS A 140 -9.64 15.90 16.54
CA LYS A 140 -11.05 15.91 16.98
C LYS A 140 -12.09 15.41 15.97
N GLU A 141 -12.40 14.12 16.10
CA GLU A 141 -13.75 13.59 15.85
C GLU A 141 -14.32 12.93 17.13
N SER A 142 -13.88 13.39 18.30
CA SER A 142 -14.40 12.98 19.62
C SER A 142 -15.50 13.90 20.14
N THR A 143 -16.22 14.61 19.26
CA THR A 143 -17.25 15.59 19.67
C THR A 143 -18.52 15.55 18.84
N GLN A 144 -18.97 14.40 18.33
CA GLN A 144 -20.36 14.24 17.89
C GLN A 144 -20.86 12.81 18.11
N ILE A 145 -21.14 12.48 19.38
CA ILE A 145 -22.19 11.51 19.70
C ILE A 145 -23.25 12.31 20.46
N PRO A 146 -24.35 12.78 19.83
CA PRO A 146 -25.48 13.25 20.62
C PRO A 146 -26.00 12.06 21.44
N ARG A 147 -26.07 12.26 22.76
CA ARG A 147 -26.74 11.35 23.71
C ARG A 147 -28.08 10.94 23.11
N LYS A 148 -28.36 9.64 23.11
CA LYS A 148 -29.74 9.15 23.11
C LYS A 148 -30.48 9.87 24.23
N MET A 149 -31.46 10.70 23.89
CA MET A 149 -32.53 11.04 24.81
C MET A 149 -33.57 9.93 24.68
N THR A 150 -33.63 9.11 25.73
CA THR A 150 -34.87 8.49 26.19
C THR A 150 -35.99 9.50 26.27
#